data_AF-A0ABD0MJX7-F1
#
_entry.id   AF-A0ABD0MJX7-F1
#
_cell.length_a   1.000
_cell.length_b   1.000
_cell.length_c   1.000
_cell.angle_alpha   90.00
_cell.angle_beta   90.00
_cell.angle_gamma   90.00
#
_symmetry.space_group_name_H-M   'P 1'
#
loop_
_entity.id
_entity.type
_entity.pdbx_description
1 polymer ?
#
loop_
_entity_poly.entity_id
_entity_poly.type
_entity_poly.pdbx_seq_one_letter_code
_entity_poly.pdbx_strand_id
1 'polypeptide(L)'
;PSRSVSVSISPSGEIVEGDSVTLICSSDSNPPAEISWFKGGMFVGSGRIYSISKISSDHSGEYKCKSINKHGEKVYDAVTLNVMYSRRSVSVSISPSGEIVEGDSVTEISWFKGVTFVGSGRIYSISKISSDHSGEYKCKSKNKHGKKDSDAVTLNIIYPPKNVLVSVSGETEEGDSVTLICNSDSNPPALNLIWFKENQSSGVGSGHTFSALQSGRFYCDAHNKYGFQRSDAVTVTVHRGAGWNVTEIRVASGGGFIVINIIIIIICV
;
A
#
# COMPACT_ATOMS: atom_id res chain seq x y z
N PRO A 1 -36.90 19.76 33.06
CA PRO A 1 -35.91 18.85 32.42
C PRO A 1 -36.35 18.50 30.98
N SER A 2 -35.42 18.26 30.05
CA SER A 2 -35.73 17.95 28.65
C SER A 2 -36.55 16.65 28.50
N ARG A 3 -37.54 16.70 27.61
CA ARG A 3 -38.59 15.66 27.46
C ARG A 3 -38.21 14.54 26.47
N SER A 4 -37.42 14.86 25.45
CA SER A 4 -36.81 13.92 24.50
C SER A 4 -35.39 14.39 24.18
N VAL A 5 -34.47 13.43 24.09
CA VAL A 5 -33.04 13.70 23.89
C VAL A 5 -32.41 12.52 23.16
N SER A 6 -31.61 12.80 22.13
CA SER A 6 -30.83 11.80 21.41
C SER A 6 -29.42 12.31 21.11
N VAL A 7 -28.48 11.36 21.12
CA VAL A 7 -27.09 11.56 20.68
C VAL A 7 -26.91 10.75 19.40
N SER A 8 -26.37 11.37 18.36
CA SER A 8 -26.08 10.68 17.10
C SER A 8 -24.69 11.01 16.57
N ILE A 9 -24.15 10.08 15.78
CA ILE A 9 -22.87 10.20 15.07
C ILE A 9 -23.16 10.25 13.57
N SER A 10 -22.52 11.17 12.86
CA SER A 10 -22.56 11.23 11.40
C SER A 10 -21.12 11.26 10.86
N PRO A 11 -20.75 10.36 9.93
CA PRO A 11 -21.60 9.34 9.28
C PRO A 11 -21.93 8.15 10.22
N SER A 12 -23.07 7.48 9.99
CA SER A 12 -23.52 6.32 10.78
C SER A 12 -22.91 4.98 10.30
N GLY A 13 -21.92 5.02 9.41
CA GLY A 13 -21.27 3.86 8.80
C GLY A 13 -19.89 3.56 9.40
N GLU A 14 -19.08 2.81 8.68
CA GLU A 14 -17.67 2.60 9.05
C GLU A 14 -16.91 3.92 8.98
N ILE A 15 -16.31 4.32 10.10
CA ILE A 15 -15.50 5.53 10.23
C ILE A 15 -14.04 5.09 10.19
N VAL A 16 -13.29 5.53 9.18
CA VAL A 16 -11.87 5.19 9.03
C VAL A 16 -10.94 6.31 9.47
N GLU A 17 -9.71 5.98 9.85
CA GLU A 17 -8.68 6.98 10.17
C GLU A 17 -8.48 7.97 9.02
N GLY A 18 -8.57 9.27 9.32
CA GLY A 18 -8.50 10.37 8.36
C GLY A 18 -9.85 11.02 8.03
N ASP A 19 -10.97 10.37 8.36
CA ASP A 19 -12.31 10.90 8.11
C ASP A 19 -12.66 12.11 8.99
N SER A 20 -13.76 12.78 8.65
CA SER A 20 -14.36 13.82 9.48
C SER A 20 -15.66 13.32 10.10
N VAL A 21 -15.77 13.40 11.42
CA VAL A 21 -16.92 12.90 12.18
C VAL A 21 -17.58 14.03 12.94
N THR A 22 -18.90 13.98 12.99
CA THR A 22 -19.72 14.93 13.76
C THR A 22 -20.58 14.21 14.78
N LEU A 23 -20.53 14.67 16.03
CA LEU A 23 -21.39 14.23 17.13
C LEU A 23 -22.47 15.29 17.34
N ILE A 24 -23.72 14.87 17.40
CA ILE A 24 -24.89 15.76 17.52
C ILE A 24 -25.63 15.39 18.79
N CYS A 25 -25.87 16.39 19.64
CA CYS A 25 -26.66 16.25 20.86
C CYS A 25 -27.93 17.08 20.72
N SER A 26 -29.11 16.43 20.73
CA SER A 26 -30.40 17.13 20.63
C SER A 26 -31.09 17.16 21.99
N SER A 27 -31.47 18.35 22.47
CA SER A 27 -32.15 18.52 23.76
C SER A 27 -33.34 19.48 23.68
N ASP A 28 -34.52 18.99 24.05
CA ASP A 28 -35.76 19.78 24.09
C ASP A 28 -35.93 20.53 25.42
N SER A 29 -34.93 21.33 25.78
CA SER A 29 -34.93 22.15 26.99
C SER A 29 -35.62 23.49 26.74
N ASN A 30 -36.55 23.87 27.64
CA ASN A 30 -37.12 25.22 27.70
C ASN A 30 -36.94 25.79 29.13
N PRO A 31 -36.16 26.87 29.33
CA PRO A 31 -35.41 27.66 28.34
C PRO A 31 -34.25 26.88 27.69
N PRO A 32 -33.58 27.41 26.64
CA PRO A 32 -32.46 26.73 25.97
C PRO A 32 -31.37 26.32 26.96
N ALA A 33 -30.86 25.10 26.83
CA ALA A 33 -29.79 24.58 27.68
C ALA A 33 -28.42 24.73 27.02
N GLU A 34 -27.39 25.00 27.82
CA GLU A 34 -26.01 24.98 27.37
C GLU A 34 -25.53 23.53 27.26
N ILE A 35 -24.90 23.17 26.12
CA ILE A 35 -24.46 21.81 25.84
C ILE A 35 -22.93 21.74 25.87
N SER A 36 -22.41 20.76 26.59
CA SER A 36 -20.98 20.46 26.68
C SER A 36 -20.71 18.98 26.42
N TRP A 37 -19.60 18.66 25.78
CA TRP A 37 -19.17 17.30 25.42
C TRP A 37 -18.00 16.84 26.26
N PHE A 38 -18.05 15.56 26.63
CA PHE A 38 -17.06 14.91 27.46
C PHE A 38 -16.64 13.56 26.86
N LYS A 39 -15.33 13.28 26.90
CA LYS A 39 -14.75 11.97 26.55
C LYS A 39 -13.98 11.44 27.75
N GLY A 40 -14.36 10.27 28.26
CA GLY A 40 -13.68 9.69 29.43
C GLY A 40 -13.63 10.61 30.66
N GLY A 41 -14.62 11.50 30.80
CA GLY A 41 -14.69 12.51 31.87
C GLY A 41 -13.98 13.83 31.58
N MET A 42 -13.19 13.94 30.50
CA MET A 42 -12.53 15.19 30.11
C MET A 42 -13.43 16.02 29.18
N PHE A 43 -13.47 17.34 29.39
CA PHE A 43 -14.18 18.26 28.50
C PHE A 43 -13.48 18.36 27.14
N VAL A 44 -14.24 18.16 26.05
CA VAL A 44 -13.70 18.13 24.68
C VAL A 44 -14.30 19.20 23.76
N GLY A 45 -15.41 19.82 24.14
CA GLY A 45 -16.01 20.91 23.36
C GLY A 45 -17.38 21.34 23.86
N SER A 46 -17.88 22.47 23.35
CA SER A 46 -19.20 23.03 23.65
C SER A 46 -20.03 23.21 22.39
N GLY A 47 -21.35 23.19 22.55
CA GLY A 47 -22.31 23.38 21.47
C GLY A 47 -23.04 22.10 21.05
N ARG A 48 -24.09 22.29 20.26
CA ARG A 48 -24.98 21.21 19.81
C ARG A 48 -24.28 20.19 18.91
N ILE A 49 -23.32 20.66 18.11
CA ILE A 49 -22.58 19.88 17.12
C ILE A 49 -21.10 19.96 17.49
N TYR A 50 -20.48 18.80 17.69
CA TYR A 50 -19.03 18.69 17.90
C TYR A 50 -18.40 17.99 16.70
N SER A 51 -17.47 18.68 16.03
CA SER A 51 -16.85 18.20 14.78
C SER A 51 -15.38 17.89 15.01
N ILE A 52 -14.96 16.69 14.61
CA ILE A 52 -13.56 16.25 14.62
C ILE A 52 -13.13 16.08 13.17
N SER A 53 -12.16 16.87 12.74
CA SER A 53 -11.52 16.71 11.43
C SER A 53 -10.28 15.82 11.55
N LYS A 54 -10.03 14.96 10.55
CA LYS A 54 -8.92 13.99 10.53
C LYS A 54 -8.89 13.08 11.77
N ILE A 55 -9.91 12.25 11.90
CA ILE A 55 -10.07 11.36 13.04
C ILE A 55 -8.96 10.29 13.10
N SER A 56 -8.54 9.88 14.30
CA SER A 56 -7.47 8.89 14.52
C SER A 56 -7.94 7.81 15.51
N SER A 57 -7.18 6.73 15.65
CA SER A 57 -7.48 5.65 16.60
C SER A 57 -7.64 6.17 18.04
N ASP A 58 -6.87 7.17 18.44
CA ASP A 58 -6.95 7.82 19.77
C ASP A 58 -8.26 8.56 20.02
N HIS A 59 -9.02 8.90 18.95
CA HIS A 59 -10.33 9.51 19.07
C HIS A 59 -11.43 8.48 19.39
N SER A 60 -11.17 7.18 19.30
CA SER A 60 -12.12 6.15 19.72
C SER A 60 -12.44 6.25 21.21
N GLY A 61 -13.69 5.94 21.58
CA GLY A 61 -14.11 5.92 22.98
C GLY A 61 -15.54 6.39 23.19
N GLU A 62 -15.91 6.50 24.46
CA GLU A 62 -17.25 6.86 24.89
C GLU A 62 -17.39 8.39 25.04
N TYR A 63 -18.34 8.97 24.31
CA TYR A 63 -18.67 10.39 24.35
C TYR A 63 -20.01 10.60 25.03
N LYS A 64 -20.04 11.54 25.98
CA LYS A 64 -21.25 11.97 26.70
C LYS A 64 -21.43 13.45 26.45
N CYS A 65 -22.64 13.86 26.09
CA CYS A 65 -23.00 15.27 26.27
C CYS A 65 -23.55 15.49 27.69
N LYS A 66 -23.51 16.74 28.13
CA LYS A 66 -24.19 17.26 29.31
C LYS A 66 -24.94 18.50 28.89
N SER A 67 -26.18 18.67 29.35
CA SER A 67 -26.86 19.95 29.25
C SER A 67 -27.18 20.54 30.61
N ILE A 68 -27.11 21.86 30.66
CA ILE A 68 -27.34 22.64 31.87
C ILE A 68 -28.32 23.76 31.55
N ASN A 69 -29.33 23.91 32.40
CA ASN A 69 -30.29 24.99 32.32
C ASN A 69 -30.63 25.49 33.73
N LYS A 70 -31.35 26.61 33.85
CA LYS A 70 -31.80 27.19 35.12
C LYS A 70 -32.61 26.24 36.01
N HIS A 71 -33.14 25.16 35.43
CA HIS A 71 -33.93 24.13 36.12
C HIS A 71 -33.14 22.86 36.43
N GLY A 72 -31.83 22.84 36.23
CA GLY A 72 -30.94 21.74 36.57
C GLY A 72 -30.09 21.23 35.41
N GLU A 73 -29.28 20.23 35.73
CA GLU A 73 -28.37 19.57 34.80
C GLU A 73 -28.86 18.17 34.44
N LYS A 74 -28.60 17.73 33.21
CA LYS A 74 -28.82 16.36 32.77
C LYS A 74 -27.60 15.87 31.99
N VAL A 75 -27.02 14.76 32.45
CA VAL A 75 -25.97 14.03 31.74
C VAL A 75 -26.65 12.95 30.89
N TYR A 76 -26.19 12.78 29.65
CA TYR A 76 -26.87 11.96 28.65
C TYR A 76 -26.23 10.59 28.46
N ASP A 77 -27.00 9.70 27.81
CA ASP A 77 -26.52 8.38 27.41
C ASP A 77 -25.33 8.51 26.47
N ALA A 78 -24.39 7.59 26.69
CA ALA A 78 -23.11 7.66 26.04
C ALA A 78 -23.17 7.06 24.65
N VAL A 79 -22.52 7.71 23.69
CA VAL A 79 -22.33 7.17 22.35
C VAL A 79 -20.88 6.71 22.19
N THR A 80 -20.69 5.49 21.70
CA THR A 80 -19.34 4.96 21.46
C THR A 80 -18.92 5.29 20.04
N LEU A 81 -17.85 6.06 19.90
CA LEU A 81 -17.20 6.32 18.63
C LEU A 81 -16.13 5.25 18.42
N ASN A 82 -16.32 4.40 17.42
CA ASN A 82 -15.34 3.37 17.06
C ASN A 82 -14.70 3.74 15.72
N VAL A 83 -13.41 4.08 15.76
CA VAL A 83 -12.64 4.42 14.55
C VAL A 83 -11.95 3.15 14.08
N MET A 84 -12.25 2.72 12.85
CA MET A 84 -11.56 1.62 12.21
C MET A 84 -10.22 2.12 11.68
N TYR A 85 -9.16 1.42 12.04
CA TYR A 85 -7.81 1.70 11.56
C TYR A 85 -7.17 0.38 11.18
N SER A 86 -6.31 0.41 10.16
CA SER A 86 -5.48 -0.75 9.85
C SER A 86 -4.59 -1.06 11.05
N ARG A 87 -4.62 -2.30 11.52
CA ARG A 87 -3.78 -2.77 12.63
C ARG A 87 -2.31 -2.46 12.33
N ARG A 88 -1.75 -1.46 13.02
CA ARG A 88 -0.32 -1.14 12.97
C ARG A 88 0.54 -2.01 13.90
N SER A 89 -0.06 -2.90 14.69
CA SER A 89 0.66 -3.88 15.50
C SER A 89 0.08 -5.27 15.31
N VAL A 90 0.84 -6.11 14.61
CA VAL A 90 0.71 -7.57 14.73
C VAL A 90 1.65 -7.96 15.87
N SER A 91 1.10 -8.32 17.03
CA SER A 91 1.88 -8.92 18.11
C SER A 91 1.98 -10.42 17.85
N VAL A 92 3.19 -10.90 17.55
CA VAL A 92 3.51 -12.33 17.59
C VAL A 92 4.14 -12.59 18.95
N SER A 93 3.48 -13.37 19.81
CA SER A 93 4.06 -13.84 21.06
C SER A 93 4.93 -15.05 20.78
N ILE A 94 6.23 -14.91 21.01
CA ILE A 94 7.19 -16.02 20.92
C ILE A 94 7.61 -16.35 22.34
N SER A 95 7.22 -17.53 22.81
CA SER A 95 7.62 -18.06 24.11
C SER A 95 8.82 -19.00 23.91
N PRO A 96 9.84 -18.98 24.77
CA PRO A 96 10.96 -19.92 24.68
C PRO A 96 10.45 -21.36 24.84
N SER A 97 10.86 -22.24 23.92
CA SER A 97 10.49 -23.67 23.84
C SER A 97 11.50 -24.62 24.50
N GLY A 98 12.45 -24.12 25.31
CA GLY A 98 13.41 -24.98 26.01
C GLY A 98 12.95 -25.36 27.41
N GLU A 99 13.23 -26.59 27.86
CA GLU A 99 13.11 -26.98 29.28
C GLU A 99 13.83 -25.97 30.18
N ILE A 100 13.07 -25.27 31.03
CA ILE A 100 13.57 -24.37 32.07
C ILE A 100 13.41 -25.12 33.38
N VAL A 101 14.53 -25.49 34.03
CA VAL A 101 14.51 -26.18 35.32
C VAL A 101 14.27 -25.16 36.44
N GLU A 102 13.41 -25.50 37.40
CA GLU A 102 13.08 -24.67 38.54
C GLU A 102 14.33 -24.35 39.38
N GLY A 103 14.63 -23.06 39.59
CA GLY A 103 15.82 -22.58 40.34
C GLY A 103 16.83 -21.76 39.53
N ASP A 104 16.69 -21.69 38.20
CA ASP A 104 17.56 -20.87 37.35
C ASP A 104 16.97 -19.49 37.05
N SER A 105 17.67 -18.43 37.50
CA SER A 105 17.35 -17.04 37.13
C SER A 105 17.99 -16.68 35.79
N VAL A 106 17.22 -16.65 34.71
CA VAL A 106 17.71 -16.16 33.40
C VAL A 106 18.00 -14.67 33.51
N THR A 107 19.28 -14.30 33.50
CA THR A 107 19.72 -12.92 33.74
C THR A 107 19.67 -12.05 32.49
N GLU A 108 19.85 -12.62 31.29
CA GLU A 108 19.93 -11.85 30.04
C GLU A 108 19.21 -12.57 28.89
N ILE A 109 18.25 -11.89 28.26
CA ILE A 109 17.53 -12.36 27.07
C ILE A 109 17.73 -11.35 25.94
N SER A 110 18.23 -11.82 24.80
CA SER A 110 18.54 -11.00 23.63
C SER A 110 17.91 -11.58 22.37
N TRP A 111 17.36 -10.73 21.53
CA TRP A 111 16.70 -11.10 20.28
C TRP A 111 17.60 -10.80 19.09
N PHE A 112 17.59 -11.72 18.13
CA PHE A 112 18.37 -11.64 16.90
C PHE A 112 17.48 -11.90 15.69
N LYS A 113 17.71 -11.13 14.61
CA LYS A 113 17.20 -11.41 13.27
C LYS A 113 18.35 -11.95 12.43
N GLY A 114 18.34 -13.24 12.13
CA GLY A 114 19.53 -13.94 11.63
C GLY A 114 20.71 -13.82 12.61
N VAL A 115 21.72 -13.04 12.23
CA VAL A 115 22.92 -12.76 13.07
C VAL A 115 22.87 -11.38 13.75
N THR A 116 21.94 -10.52 13.38
CA THR A 116 21.89 -9.13 13.84
C THR A 116 21.10 -9.02 15.14
N PHE A 117 21.67 -8.36 16.14
CA PHE A 117 20.96 -8.05 17.38
C PHE A 117 19.87 -7.01 17.13
N VAL A 118 18.64 -7.28 17.60
CA VAL A 118 17.47 -6.41 17.37
C VAL A 118 16.82 -5.91 18.64
N GLY A 119 17.08 -6.53 19.80
CA GLY A 119 16.51 -6.09 21.06
C GLY A 119 16.85 -6.98 22.25
N SER A 120 16.41 -6.58 23.45
CA SER A 120 16.59 -7.34 24.69
C SER A 120 15.33 -7.35 25.54
N GLY A 121 15.21 -8.35 26.40
CA GLY A 121 14.05 -8.57 27.26
C GLY A 121 13.22 -9.78 26.84
N ARG A 122 12.25 -10.15 27.68
CA ARG A 122 11.39 -11.32 27.46
C ARG A 122 10.49 -11.18 26.22
N ILE A 123 10.13 -9.94 25.87
CA ILE A 123 9.25 -9.62 24.75
C ILE A 123 9.96 -8.61 23.86
N TYR A 124 10.04 -8.91 22.56
CA TYR A 124 10.52 -7.98 21.55
C TYR A 124 9.34 -7.42 20.75
N SER A 125 9.19 -6.10 20.73
CA SER A 125 8.08 -5.40 20.10
C SER A 125 8.58 -4.49 18.98
N ILE A 126 7.99 -4.60 17.80
CA ILE A 126 8.26 -3.73 16.66
C ILE A 126 7.08 -2.76 16.51
N SER A 127 7.31 -1.46 16.69
CA SER A 127 6.23 -0.47 16.70
C SER A 127 5.76 -0.04 15.30
N LYS A 128 6.63 -0.11 14.28
CA LYS A 128 6.31 0.24 12.89
C LYS A 128 6.83 -0.87 11.97
N ILE A 129 5.95 -1.80 11.64
CA ILE A 129 6.29 -2.95 10.80
C ILE A 129 6.45 -2.53 9.33
N SER A 130 7.45 -3.08 8.66
CA SER A 130 7.76 -2.87 7.23
C SER A 130 8.24 -4.18 6.62
N SER A 131 8.22 -4.30 5.30
CA SER A 131 8.71 -5.49 4.56
C SER A 131 10.08 -5.97 5.05
N ASP A 132 10.95 -5.03 5.45
CA ASP A 132 12.34 -5.28 5.83
C ASP A 132 12.46 -5.99 7.19
N HIS A 133 11.39 -6.03 7.98
CA HIS A 133 11.33 -6.80 9.20
C HIS A 133 11.07 -8.29 8.94
N SER A 134 10.73 -8.70 7.71
CA SER A 134 10.53 -10.11 7.38
C SER A 134 11.83 -10.88 7.54
N GLY A 135 11.73 -12.10 8.07
CA GLY A 135 12.89 -12.99 8.22
C GLY A 135 12.83 -13.84 9.47
N GLU A 136 13.92 -14.53 9.74
CA GLU A 136 14.04 -15.46 10.85
C GLU A 136 14.53 -14.75 12.12
N TYR A 137 13.80 -14.96 13.22
CA TYR A 137 14.12 -14.44 14.54
C TYR A 137 14.45 -15.57 15.51
N LYS A 138 15.48 -15.34 16.34
CA LYS A 138 15.93 -16.23 17.41
C LYS A 138 16.14 -15.43 18.69
N CYS A 139 15.76 -16.02 19.81
CA CYS A 139 16.05 -15.51 21.14
C CYS A 139 17.27 -16.26 21.69
N LYS A 140 18.21 -15.53 22.30
CA LYS A 140 19.33 -16.09 23.03
C LYS A 140 19.18 -15.76 24.50
N SER A 141 19.19 -16.78 25.33
CA SER A 141 19.18 -16.66 26.79
C SER A 141 20.56 -16.97 27.34
N LYS A 142 20.97 -16.23 28.36
CA LYS A 142 22.22 -16.45 29.07
C LYS A 142 21.96 -16.50 30.57
N ASN A 143 22.60 -17.46 31.22
CA ASN A 143 22.65 -17.60 32.67
C ASN A 143 24.10 -17.92 33.10
N LYS A 144 24.37 -18.01 34.41
CA LYS A 144 25.68 -18.38 35.00
C LYS A 144 26.24 -19.70 34.46
N HIS A 145 25.39 -20.58 33.93
CA HIS A 145 25.75 -21.91 33.43
C HIS A 145 25.95 -21.98 31.91
N GLY A 146 25.69 -20.91 31.16
CA GLY A 146 25.91 -20.90 29.71
C GLY A 146 24.92 -20.05 28.91
N LYS A 147 24.98 -20.21 27.59
CA LYS A 147 24.10 -19.54 26.62
C LYS A 147 23.30 -20.60 25.86
N LYS A 148 22.01 -20.34 25.62
CA LYS A 148 21.14 -21.20 24.81
C LYS A 148 20.28 -20.38 23.86
N ASP A 149 20.21 -20.82 22.62
CA ASP A 149 19.38 -20.24 21.57
C ASP A 149 18.01 -20.93 21.54
N SER A 150 16.96 -20.18 21.20
CA SER A 150 15.63 -20.70 20.95
C SER A 150 15.52 -21.32 19.57
N ASP A 151 14.42 -22.05 19.34
CA ASP A 151 13.99 -22.37 17.99
C ASP A 151 13.78 -21.09 17.18
N ALA A 152 13.94 -21.23 15.87
CA ALA A 152 13.81 -20.15 14.92
C ALA A 152 12.34 -19.89 14.59
N VAL A 153 11.92 -18.62 14.59
CA VAL A 153 10.57 -18.23 14.16
C VAL A 153 10.68 -17.30 12.97
N THR A 154 9.98 -17.64 11.88
CA THR A 154 9.96 -16.80 10.68
C THR A 154 8.79 -15.81 10.76
N LEU A 155 9.11 -14.51 10.74
CA LEU A 155 8.13 -13.45 10.57
C LEU A 155 7.94 -13.19 9.07
N ASN A 156 6.75 -13.49 8.55
CA ASN A 156 6.38 -13.23 7.16
C ASN A 156 5.47 -12.01 7.06
N ILE A 157 5.92 -10.95 6.39
CA ILE A 157 5.15 -9.71 6.23
C ILE A 157 4.64 -9.62 4.80
N ILE A 158 3.33 -9.53 4.69
CA ILE A 158 2.59 -9.40 3.44
C ILE A 158 2.36 -7.91 3.10
N TYR A 159 2.52 -7.54 1.85
CA TYR A 159 2.39 -6.16 1.37
C TYR A 159 1.98 -6.09 -0.12
N PRO A 160 1.27 -5.02 -0.52
CA PRO A 160 0.95 -4.79 -1.94
C PRO A 160 2.22 -4.48 -2.75
N PRO A 161 2.16 -4.53 -4.09
CA PRO A 161 3.32 -4.24 -4.92
C PRO A 161 3.88 -2.85 -4.66
N LYS A 162 5.20 -2.77 -4.49
CA LYS A 162 5.99 -1.55 -4.36
C LYS A 162 7.17 -1.59 -5.34
N ASN A 163 7.76 -0.44 -5.61
CA ASN A 163 8.88 -0.29 -6.54
C ASN A 163 8.60 -0.94 -7.91
N VAL A 164 7.40 -0.72 -8.46
CA VAL A 164 7.04 -1.23 -9.79
C VAL A 164 7.83 -0.46 -10.85
N LEU A 165 8.70 -1.16 -11.57
CA LEU A 165 9.61 -0.58 -12.56
C LEU A 165 9.46 -1.30 -13.90
N VAL A 166 9.48 -0.52 -14.98
CA VAL A 166 9.50 -1.04 -16.35
C VAL A 166 10.91 -0.90 -16.91
N SER A 167 11.50 -2.02 -17.30
CA SER A 167 12.79 -2.05 -17.99
C SER A 167 12.59 -2.41 -19.46
N VAL A 168 13.36 -1.77 -20.34
CA VAL A 168 13.37 -2.07 -21.77
C VAL A 168 14.43 -3.13 -22.04
N SER A 169 14.08 -4.20 -22.73
CA SER A 169 15.01 -5.26 -23.13
C SER A 169 15.03 -5.42 -24.65
N GLY A 170 16.16 -5.07 -25.27
CA GLY A 170 16.46 -5.33 -26.68
C GLY A 170 16.07 -4.20 -27.64
N GLU A 171 17.06 -3.67 -28.35
CA GLU A 171 16.92 -3.33 -29.77
C GLU A 171 17.20 -4.63 -30.53
N THR A 172 16.19 -5.24 -31.13
CA THR A 172 16.43 -6.32 -32.08
C THR A 172 16.95 -5.74 -33.40
N GLU A 173 17.86 -6.46 -34.04
CA GLU A 173 18.43 -6.18 -35.38
C GLU A 173 17.36 -6.17 -36.50
N GLU A 174 16.10 -6.44 -36.17
CA GLU A 174 14.93 -6.36 -37.04
C GLU A 174 13.88 -5.47 -36.34
N GLY A 175 13.74 -4.23 -36.84
CA GLY A 175 13.22 -3.04 -36.14
C GLY A 175 11.70 -2.92 -35.95
N ASP A 176 11.00 -4.00 -35.62
CA ASP A 176 9.52 -3.99 -35.58
C ASP A 176 8.88 -4.01 -34.18
N SER A 177 9.61 -4.33 -33.11
CA SER A 177 9.04 -4.29 -31.76
C SER A 177 10.08 -4.09 -30.64
N VAL A 178 9.67 -3.46 -29.55
CA VAL A 178 10.49 -3.28 -28.34
C VAL A 178 9.88 -4.07 -27.19
N THR A 179 10.66 -4.93 -26.54
CA THR A 179 10.17 -5.70 -25.38
C THR A 179 10.34 -4.91 -24.09
N LEU A 180 9.25 -4.77 -23.34
CA LEU A 180 9.19 -4.18 -22.01
C LEU A 180 9.00 -5.28 -20.98
N ILE A 181 9.67 -5.14 -19.84
CA ILE A 181 9.61 -6.07 -18.71
C ILE A 181 9.13 -5.30 -17.48
N CYS A 182 8.13 -5.82 -16.78
CA CYS A 182 7.58 -5.21 -15.57
C CYS A 182 8.05 -5.96 -14.33
N ASN A 183 8.80 -5.27 -13.46
CA ASN A 183 9.33 -5.81 -12.21
C ASN A 183 8.65 -5.13 -11.03
N SER A 184 8.32 -5.89 -9.98
CA SER A 184 7.72 -5.35 -8.76
C SER A 184 8.15 -6.14 -7.53
N ASP A 185 8.29 -5.44 -6.40
CA ASP A 185 8.53 -6.06 -5.09
C ASP A 185 7.19 -6.22 -4.36
N SER A 186 6.78 -7.46 -4.11
CA SER A 186 5.46 -7.77 -3.52
C SER A 186 5.48 -9.09 -2.74
N ASN A 187 4.67 -9.17 -1.69
CA ASN A 187 4.45 -10.43 -0.98
C ASN A 187 2.95 -10.61 -0.63
N PRO A 188 2.25 -11.59 -1.22
CA PRO A 188 2.74 -12.56 -2.20
C PRO A 188 3.08 -11.90 -3.55
N PRO A 189 3.82 -12.62 -4.43
CA PRO A 189 4.18 -12.14 -5.76
C PRO A 189 2.97 -11.65 -6.56
N ALA A 190 3.13 -10.52 -7.27
CA ALA A 190 2.15 -9.99 -8.20
C ALA A 190 2.10 -10.83 -9.47
N LEU A 191 1.06 -11.66 -9.61
CA LEU A 191 0.84 -12.50 -10.79
C LEU A 191 -0.01 -11.80 -11.87
N ASN A 192 -0.77 -10.79 -11.48
CA ASN A 192 -1.67 -10.05 -12.37
C ASN A 192 -1.02 -8.74 -12.80
N LEU A 193 -0.23 -8.80 -13.87
CA LEU A 193 0.45 -7.65 -14.47
C LEU A 193 -0.32 -7.21 -15.73
N ILE A 194 -0.73 -5.95 -15.78
CA ILE A 194 -1.50 -5.39 -16.90
C ILE A 194 -0.74 -4.19 -17.47
N TRP A 195 -0.58 -4.18 -18.78
CA TRP A 195 0.11 -3.12 -19.51
C TRP A 195 -0.88 -2.10 -20.05
N PHE A 196 -0.51 -0.83 -19.97
CA PHE A 196 -1.31 0.27 -20.47
C PHE A 196 -0.44 1.22 -21.30
N LYS A 197 -1.08 1.84 -22.28
CA LYS A 197 -0.51 2.97 -23.03
C LYS A 197 -1.14 4.25 -22.50
N GLU A 198 -0.33 5.28 -22.30
CA GLU A 198 -0.82 6.60 -21.88
C GLU A 198 -1.84 7.12 -22.91
N ASN A 199 -2.94 7.71 -22.43
CA ASN A 199 -4.11 8.13 -23.21
C ASN A 199 -4.99 6.99 -23.77
N GLN A 200 -4.78 5.74 -23.36
CA GLN A 200 -5.73 4.65 -23.58
C GLN A 200 -6.26 4.13 -22.25
N SER A 201 -7.58 3.91 -22.18
CA SER A 201 -8.25 3.40 -20.98
C SER A 201 -8.26 1.87 -20.90
N SER A 202 -8.01 1.19 -22.01
CA SER A 202 -7.98 -0.28 -22.09
C SER A 202 -6.57 -0.81 -21.94
N GLY A 203 -6.42 -1.95 -21.27
CA GLY A 203 -5.16 -2.67 -21.18
C GLY A 203 -4.69 -3.09 -22.58
N VAL A 204 -3.44 -2.78 -22.92
CA VAL A 204 -2.82 -3.12 -24.20
C VAL A 204 -2.16 -4.50 -24.19
N GLY A 205 -1.98 -5.08 -23.01
CA GLY A 205 -1.41 -6.41 -22.83
C GLY A 205 -1.43 -6.86 -21.36
N SER A 206 -1.02 -8.10 -21.13
CA SER A 206 -0.88 -8.66 -19.78
C SER A 206 0.33 -9.59 -19.72
N GLY A 207 0.81 -9.83 -18.50
CA GLY A 207 1.97 -10.68 -18.24
C GLY A 207 3.23 -9.90 -17.92
N HIS A 208 4.29 -10.64 -17.58
CA HIS A 208 5.58 -10.08 -17.13
C HIS A 208 6.30 -9.28 -18.22
N THR A 209 6.14 -9.70 -19.48
CA THR A 209 6.74 -9.06 -20.66
C THR A 209 5.68 -8.59 -21.64
N PHE A 210 5.92 -7.46 -22.29
CA PHE A 210 5.05 -6.89 -23.33
C PHE A 210 5.85 -6.38 -24.52
N SER A 211 5.46 -6.75 -25.73
CA SER A 211 6.10 -6.27 -26.97
C SER A 211 5.34 -5.06 -27.53
N ALA A 212 5.96 -3.89 -27.44
CA ALA A 212 5.43 -2.66 -28.00
C ALA A 212 5.71 -2.59 -29.52
N LEU A 213 4.65 -2.64 -30.32
CA LEU A 213 4.69 -2.55 -31.79
C LEU A 213 4.57 -1.12 -32.33
N GLN A 214 4.35 -0.15 -31.43
CA GLN A 214 4.12 1.24 -31.76
C GLN A 214 4.84 2.13 -30.76
N SER A 215 5.32 3.27 -31.24
CA SER A 215 5.84 4.33 -30.38
C SER A 215 4.75 4.85 -29.43
N GLY A 216 5.17 5.19 -28.21
CA GLY A 216 4.27 5.68 -27.18
C GLY A 216 4.85 5.56 -25.78
N ARG A 217 4.08 6.02 -24.78
CA ARG A 217 4.43 5.91 -23.38
C ARG A 217 3.63 4.76 -22.75
N PHE A 218 4.34 3.80 -22.18
CA PHE A 218 3.75 2.58 -21.62
C PHE A 218 4.07 2.46 -20.14
N TYR A 219 3.10 2.00 -19.36
CA TYR A 219 3.25 1.71 -17.94
C TYR A 219 2.61 0.37 -17.60
N CYS A 220 3.00 -0.19 -16.47
CA CYS A 220 2.52 -1.47 -15.96
C CYS A 220 1.81 -1.27 -14.63
N ASP A 221 0.62 -1.85 -14.49
CA ASP A 221 -0.09 -1.96 -13.22
C ASP A 221 0.09 -3.38 -12.68
N ALA A 222 0.86 -3.51 -11.59
CA ALA A 222 1.10 -4.76 -10.90
C ALA A 222 0.09 -4.97 -9.78
N HIS A 223 -0.60 -6.13 -9.79
CA HIS A 223 -1.62 -6.46 -8.81
C HIS A 223 -1.28 -7.72 -8.03
N ASN A 224 -1.49 -7.66 -6.72
CA ASN A 224 -1.57 -8.83 -5.87
C ASN A 224 -2.89 -8.83 -5.07
N LYS A 225 -3.11 -9.85 -4.25
CA LYS A 225 -4.34 -9.99 -3.46
C LYS A 225 -4.58 -8.88 -2.42
N TYR A 226 -3.59 -8.03 -2.16
CA TYR A 226 -3.65 -6.97 -1.14
C TYR A 226 -3.65 -5.56 -1.73
N GLY A 227 -3.52 -5.42 -3.04
CA GLY A 227 -3.56 -4.13 -3.71
C GLY A 227 -2.80 -4.13 -5.03
N PHE A 228 -2.58 -2.93 -5.54
CA PHE A 228 -1.87 -2.73 -6.79
C PHE A 228 -0.99 -1.49 -6.73
N GLN A 229 0.01 -1.44 -7.61
CA GLN A 229 0.79 -0.24 -7.85
C GLN A 229 1.09 -0.11 -9.34
N ARG A 230 1.10 1.15 -9.78
CA ARG A 230 1.44 1.58 -11.13
C ARG A 230 2.92 1.95 -11.22
N SER A 231 3.58 1.55 -12.30
CA SER A 231 4.92 2.02 -12.65
C SER A 231 4.89 3.43 -13.23
N ASP A 232 6.02 4.12 -13.19
CA ASP A 232 6.24 5.26 -14.08
C ASP A 232 6.16 4.83 -15.55
N ALA A 233 5.72 5.74 -16.41
CA ALA A 233 5.58 5.47 -17.83
C ALA A 233 6.93 5.63 -18.57
N VAL A 234 7.31 4.60 -19.33
CA VAL A 234 8.51 4.56 -20.16
C VAL A 234 8.16 4.92 -21.59
N THR A 235 9.00 5.75 -22.21
CA THR A 235 8.82 6.15 -23.62
C THR A 235 9.50 5.13 -24.52
N VAL A 236 8.75 4.61 -25.48
CA VAL A 236 9.22 3.67 -26.50
C VAL A 236 9.14 4.33 -27.87
N THR A 237 10.21 4.21 -28.64
CA THR A 237 10.32 4.66 -30.03
C THR A 237 10.61 3.47 -30.94
N VAL A 238 9.68 3.15 -31.83
CA VAL A 238 9.84 2.09 -32.83
C VAL A 238 10.14 2.74 -34.18
N HIS A 239 11.28 2.41 -34.79
CA HIS A 239 11.67 2.88 -36.11
C HIS A 239 11.31 1.83 -37.16
N ARG A 240 10.14 1.95 -37.81
CA ARG A 240 9.85 1.14 -38.99
C ARG A 240 10.78 1.54 -40.12
N GLY A 241 11.63 0.62 -40.57
CA GLY A 241 12.39 0.80 -41.80
C GLY A 241 11.44 1.14 -42.95
N ALA A 242 11.66 2.27 -43.62
CA ALA A 242 10.93 2.62 -44.82
C ALA A 242 11.19 1.53 -45.87
N GLY A 243 10.16 0.76 -46.20
CA GLY A 243 10.22 -0.21 -47.29
C GLY A 243 10.71 0.47 -48.56
N TRP A 244 11.78 -0.08 -49.14
CA TRP A 244 12.35 0.39 -50.38
C TRP A 244 11.30 0.25 -51.49
N ASN A 245 10.83 1.37 -52.06
CA ASN A 245 10.10 1.31 -53.33
C ASN A 245 11.12 1.08 -54.45
N VAL A 246 11.34 -0.18 -54.82
CA VAL A 246 12.06 -0.50 -56.05
C VAL A 246 11.14 -0.19 -57.24
N THR A 247 11.17 1.04 -57.74
CA THR A 247 10.55 1.36 -59.03
C THR A 247 11.44 0.82 -60.14
N GLU A 248 11.05 -0.30 -60.75
CA GLU A 248 11.70 -0.85 -61.94
C GLU A 248 11.52 0.13 -63.11
N ILE A 249 12.54 0.90 -63.49
CA ILE A 249 12.51 1.71 -64.71
C ILE A 249 12.99 0.83 -65.87
N ARG A 250 12.06 0.36 -66.70
CA ARG A 250 12.39 -0.32 -67.96
C ARG A 250 12.71 0.72 -69.03
N VAL A 251 13.99 0.87 -69.37
CA VAL A 251 14.40 1.59 -70.59
C VAL A 251 14.42 0.59 -71.74
N ALA A 252 13.46 0.70 -72.65
CA ALA A 252 13.48 -0.05 -73.90
C ALA A 252 14.33 0.72 -74.93
N SER A 253 15.59 0.31 -75.10
CA SER A 253 16.36 0.68 -76.29
C SER A 253 16.01 -0.29 -77.42
N GLY A 254 15.40 0.23 -78.49
CA GLY A 254 15.13 -0.54 -79.70
C GLY A 254 16.42 -1.04 -80.34
N GLY A 255 16.52 -2.37 -80.51
CA GLY A 255 17.52 -3.04 -81.33
C GLY A 255 18.46 -3.97 -80.56
N GLY A 256 18.17 -5.29 -80.62
CA GLY A 256 19.11 -6.35 -80.23
C GLY A 256 18.99 -6.82 -78.77
N PHE A 257 18.61 -8.08 -78.57
CA PHE A 257 18.39 -8.75 -77.29
C PHE A 257 19.63 -8.76 -76.38
N ILE A 258 19.78 -7.79 -75.48
CA ILE A 258 20.43 -7.96 -74.16
C ILE A 258 19.72 -7.04 -73.16
N VAL A 259 18.90 -7.62 -72.27
CA VAL A 259 18.34 -6.90 -71.11
C VAL A 259 19.40 -6.91 -70.02
N ILE A 260 20.17 -5.83 -69.89
CA ILE A 260 21.08 -5.65 -68.76
C ILE A 260 20.28 -5.00 -67.62
N ASN A 261 19.97 -5.78 -66.57
CA ASN A 261 19.40 -5.25 -65.34
C ASN A 261 20.47 -4.45 -64.59
N ILE A 262 20.51 -3.13 -64.79
CA ILE A 262 21.39 -2.25 -64.02
C ILE A 262 20.65 -1.88 -62.72
N ILE A 263 21.03 -2.53 -61.63
CA ILE A 263 20.60 -2.17 -60.27
C ILE A 263 21.49 -1.02 -59.80
N ILE A 264 21.00 0.21 -59.87
CA ILE A 264 21.70 1.36 -59.26
C ILE A 264 21.25 1.46 -57.80
N ILE A 265 22.13 1.08 -56.88
CA ILE A 265 21.94 1.30 -55.44
C ILE A 265 22.42 2.73 -55.14
N ILE A 266 21.50 3.67 -54.96
CA ILE A 266 21.85 5.00 -54.45
C ILE A 266 21.86 4.90 -52.92
N ILE A 267 23.05 4.91 -52.34
CA ILE A 267 23.25 5.02 -50.89
C ILE A 267 23.33 6.51 -50.56
N CYS A 268 22.28 7.06 -49.95
CA CYS A 268 22.37 8.34 -49.25
C CYS A 268 22.24 8.06 -47.75
N VAL A 269 23.27 8.50 -47.00
CA VAL A 269 23.44 8.38 -45.54
C VAL A 269 22.31 9.06 -44.79
#